data_AF-A0A2V8GN27-F1
#
_entry.id   AF-A0A2V8GN27-F1
#
_cell.length_a   1.000
_cell.length_b   1.000
_cell.length_c   1.000
_cell.angle_alpha   90.00
_cell.angle_beta   90.00
_cell.angle_gamma   90.00
#
_symmetry.space_group_name_H-M   'P 1'
#
loop_
_entity.id
_entity.type
_entity.pdbx_description
1 polymer ?
#
loop_
_entity_poly.entity_id
_entity_poly.type
_entity_poly.pdbx_seq_one_letter_code
_entity_poly.pdbx_strand_id
1 'polypeptide(L)'
;MTPTEELRLTGRAAWRGLVELVNSNDLTHAASIAYYALLSLFPFLLLIISLLGSITASEEQRLAVLTFVFRYFPTRLDFVASQLDAFRQTRLQVGVAGSLALIWSSLGVFGAITSAVNEAWGVEKQRSFLRHRMVSFLMLVAAGLVMVVGLILVTAIQVAEASWFGAMLLRFAWLQAVRPSATSRPSS
;
A
#
# COMPACT_ATOMS: atom_id res chain seq x y z
N MET A 1 8.47 -38.46 -40.39
CA MET A 1 7.97 -38.57 -39.01
C MET A 1 6.47 -38.71 -39.06
N THR A 2 5.92 -39.71 -38.38
CA THR A 2 4.47 -39.92 -38.36
C THR A 2 3.83 -39.05 -37.26
N PRO A 3 2.59 -38.55 -37.43
CA PRO A 3 1.94 -37.66 -36.46
C PRO A 3 1.86 -38.22 -35.03
N THR A 4 1.89 -39.55 -34.89
CA THR A 4 1.85 -40.26 -33.60
C THR A 4 3.19 -40.26 -32.87
N GLU A 5 4.32 -40.04 -33.55
CA GLU A 5 5.65 -39.95 -32.94
C GLU A 5 5.90 -38.56 -32.35
N GLU A 6 5.47 -37.49 -33.02
CA GLU A 6 5.58 -36.12 -32.51
C GLU A 6 4.76 -35.93 -31.23
N LEU A 7 3.55 -36.48 -31.17
CA LEU A 7 2.67 -36.41 -30.00
C LEU A 7 3.29 -37.10 -28.77
N ARG A 8 3.99 -38.22 -28.98
CA ARG A 8 4.68 -38.96 -27.90
C ARG A 8 5.94 -38.25 -27.43
N LEU A 9 6.66 -37.57 -28.32
CA LEU A 9 7.87 -36.81 -27.99
C LEU A 9 7.53 -35.51 -27.26
N THR A 10 6.54 -34.76 -27.72
CA THR A 10 6.01 -33.58 -27.01
C THR A 10 5.44 -33.95 -25.65
N GLY A 11 4.67 -35.04 -25.55
CA GLY A 11 4.16 -35.52 -24.27
C GLY A 11 5.27 -35.90 -23.27
N ARG A 12 6.33 -36.57 -23.73
CA ARG A 12 7.50 -36.89 -22.89
C ARG A 12 8.31 -35.66 -22.52
N ALA A 13 8.46 -34.69 -23.42
CA ALA A 13 9.15 -33.43 -23.14
C ALA A 13 8.36 -32.60 -22.11
N ALA A 14 7.04 -32.51 -22.25
CA ALA A 14 6.17 -31.85 -21.28
C ALA A 14 6.20 -32.54 -19.91
N TRP A 15 6.17 -33.88 -19.88
CA TRP A 15 6.29 -34.65 -18.65
C TRP A 15 7.63 -34.46 -17.96
N ARG A 16 8.74 -34.50 -18.72
CA ARG A 16 10.07 -34.20 -18.16
C ARG A 16 10.15 -32.77 -17.65
N GLY A 17 9.64 -31.79 -18.40
CA GLY A 17 9.59 -30.40 -17.95
C GLY A 17 8.81 -30.23 -16.65
N LEU A 18 7.67 -30.91 -16.49
CA LEU A 18 6.88 -30.91 -15.25
C LEU A 18 7.64 -31.56 -14.09
N VAL A 19 8.26 -32.72 -14.31
CA VAL A 19 9.03 -33.42 -13.27
C VAL A 19 10.29 -32.64 -12.89
N GLU A 20 10.95 -32.01 -13.86
CA GLU A 20 12.09 -31.12 -13.65
C GLU A 20 11.66 -29.90 -12.83
N LEU A 21 10.52 -29.27 -13.16
CA LEU A 21 9.98 -28.15 -12.40
C LEU A 21 9.70 -28.55 -10.95
N VAL A 22 9.11 -29.72 -10.73
CA VAL A 22 8.78 -30.24 -9.39
C VAL A 22 10.03 -30.65 -8.59
N ASN A 23 11.04 -31.22 -9.25
CA ASN A 23 12.29 -31.64 -8.59
C ASN A 23 13.33 -30.51 -8.49
N SER A 24 13.17 -29.42 -9.22
CA SER A 24 14.08 -28.27 -9.17
C SER A 24 13.88 -27.45 -7.89
N ASN A 25 14.95 -26.83 -7.42
CA ASN A 25 14.89 -25.86 -6.30
C ASN A 25 14.06 -24.61 -6.68
N ASP A 26 13.71 -24.43 -7.96
CA ASP A 26 13.02 -23.26 -8.49
C ASP A 26 11.65 -23.05 -7.85
N LEU A 27 10.91 -24.12 -7.55
CA LEU A 27 9.63 -24.01 -6.82
C LEU A 27 9.83 -23.52 -5.39
N THR A 28 10.89 -23.95 -4.72
CA THR A 28 11.25 -23.49 -3.37
C THR A 28 11.65 -22.02 -3.38
N HIS A 29 12.37 -21.58 -4.42
CA HIS A 29 12.69 -20.17 -4.63
C HIS A 29 11.46 -19.34 -4.93
N ALA A 30 10.56 -19.79 -5.82
CA ALA A 30 9.31 -19.12 -6.12
C ALA A 30 8.40 -18.99 -4.88
N ALA A 31 8.29 -20.06 -4.10
CA ALA A 31 7.56 -20.06 -2.83
C ALA A 31 8.19 -19.09 -1.81
N SER A 32 9.52 -19.06 -1.73
CA SER A 32 10.25 -18.12 -0.87
C SER A 32 9.98 -16.68 -1.28
N ILE A 33 10.04 -16.36 -2.59
CA ILE A 33 9.71 -15.03 -3.10
C ILE A 33 8.30 -14.62 -2.69
N ALA A 34 7.30 -15.49 -2.92
CA ALA A 34 5.91 -15.21 -2.59
C ALA A 34 5.73 -14.99 -1.08
N TYR A 35 6.38 -15.81 -0.25
CA TYR A 35 6.34 -15.68 1.20
C TYR A 35 6.95 -14.36 1.68
N TYR A 36 8.16 -14.03 1.22
CA TYR A 36 8.80 -12.77 1.58
C TYR A 36 8.04 -11.55 1.04
N ALA A 37 7.40 -11.66 -0.13
CA ALA A 37 6.53 -10.62 -0.66
C ALA A 37 5.32 -10.38 0.23
N LEU A 38 4.63 -11.45 0.62
CA LEU A 38 3.48 -11.35 1.51
C LEU A 38 3.85 -10.73 2.88
N LEU A 39 4.95 -11.17 3.48
CA LEU A 39 5.41 -10.63 4.75
C LEU A 39 5.85 -9.16 4.67
N SER A 40 6.46 -8.74 3.56
CA SER A 40 6.91 -7.35 3.37
C SER A 40 5.79 -6.37 3.04
N LEU A 41 4.66 -6.88 2.53
CA LEU A 41 3.53 -6.06 2.11
C LEU A 41 2.97 -5.26 3.29
N PHE A 42 2.83 -5.90 4.44
CA PHE A 42 2.31 -5.26 5.65
C PHE A 42 3.16 -4.05 6.11
N PRO A 43 4.47 -4.17 6.37
CA PRO A 43 5.28 -3.02 6.76
C PRO A 43 5.39 -1.96 5.67
N PHE A 44 5.34 -2.35 4.39
CA PHE A 44 5.32 -1.40 3.28
C PHE A 44 4.03 -0.55 3.25
N LEU A 45 2.86 -1.18 3.41
CA LEU A 45 1.58 -0.47 3.49
C LEU A 45 1.55 0.47 4.70
N LEU A 46 2.02 0.01 5.86
CA LEU A 46 2.12 0.86 7.06
C LEU A 46 3.03 2.07 6.85
N LEU A 47 4.16 1.88 6.16
CA LEU A 47 5.08 2.98 5.84
C LEU A 47 4.38 4.03 4.97
N ILE A 48 3.64 3.60 3.94
CA ILE A 48 2.88 4.51 3.07
C ILE A 48 1.77 5.23 3.84
N ILE A 49 1.00 4.51 4.66
CA ILE A 49 -0.06 5.11 5.49
C ILE A 49 0.55 6.12 6.47
N SER A 50 1.70 5.80 7.06
CA SER A 50 2.41 6.70 7.97
C SER A 50 2.90 7.95 7.26
N LEU A 51 3.48 7.82 6.06
CA LEU A 51 3.91 8.93 5.22
C LEU A 51 2.72 9.81 4.82
N LEU A 52 1.66 9.21 4.26
CA LEU A 52 0.44 9.94 3.90
C LEU A 52 -0.15 10.64 5.12
N GLY A 53 -0.35 9.93 6.24
CA GLY A 53 -0.84 10.53 7.48
C GLY A 53 0.04 11.66 8.01
N SER A 54 1.35 11.63 7.76
CA SER A 54 2.24 12.73 8.15
C SER A 54 2.10 13.97 7.27
N ILE A 55 1.74 13.80 5.99
CA ILE A 55 1.60 14.89 5.01
C ILE A 55 0.18 15.47 5.01
N THR A 56 -0.85 14.62 5.19
CA THR A 56 -2.27 15.01 5.03
C THR A 56 -2.97 15.35 6.35
N ALA A 57 -2.43 14.98 7.52
CA ALA A 57 -3.09 15.29 8.79
C ALA A 57 -2.94 16.79 9.12
N SER A 58 -3.99 17.56 8.87
CA SER A 58 -4.07 18.93 9.38
C SER A 58 -4.18 18.91 10.91
N GLU A 59 -3.65 19.94 11.56
CA GLU A 59 -3.73 20.10 13.02
C GLU A 59 -5.20 20.08 13.49
N GLU A 60 -6.11 20.59 12.66
CA GLU A 60 -7.56 20.57 12.81
C GLU A 60 -8.18 19.17 12.86
N GLN A 61 -7.82 18.27 11.93
CA GLN A 61 -8.35 16.90 11.89
C GLN A 61 -7.92 16.11 13.12
N ARG A 62 -6.71 16.39 13.62
CA ARG A 62 -6.18 15.76 14.83
C ARG A 62 -6.86 16.30 16.08
N LEU A 63 -7.08 17.61 16.15
CA LEU A 63 -7.86 18.23 17.22
C LEU A 63 -9.29 17.68 17.24
N ALA A 64 -9.94 17.50 16.08
CA ALA A 64 -11.28 16.93 16.01
C ALA A 64 -11.37 15.51 16.60
N VAL A 65 -10.39 14.65 16.31
CA VAL A 65 -10.30 13.30 16.89
C VAL A 65 -10.05 13.37 18.40
N LEU A 66 -9.16 14.25 18.85
CA LEU A 66 -8.89 14.43 20.28
C LEU A 66 -10.10 14.99 21.03
N THR A 67 -10.80 15.99 20.49
CA THR A 67 -12.04 16.54 21.05
C THR A 67 -13.15 15.48 21.13
N PHE A 68 -13.26 14.61 20.12
CA PHE A 68 -14.19 13.48 20.15
C PHE A 68 -13.87 12.49 21.28
N VAL A 69 -12.59 12.13 21.46
CA VAL A 69 -12.15 11.24 22.55
C VAL A 69 -12.32 11.90 23.92
N PHE A 70 -12.00 13.19 24.05
CA PHE A 70 -12.16 13.96 25.29
C PHE A 70 -13.62 14.10 25.73
N ARG A 71 -14.57 14.04 24.79
CA ARG A 71 -16.01 14.08 25.10
C ARG A 71 -16.51 12.79 25.78
N TYR A 72 -15.89 11.65 25.51
CA TYR A 72 -16.34 10.34 26.00
C TYR A 72 -15.54 9.78 27.18
N PHE A 73 -14.33 10.28 27.43
CA PHE A 73 -13.48 9.82 28.55
C PHE A 73 -12.90 10.99 29.37
N PRO A 74 -13.68 11.60 30.29
CA PRO A 74 -13.29 12.82 31.00
C PRO A 74 -12.23 12.61 32.10
N THR A 75 -12.01 11.38 32.57
CA THR A 75 -11.47 11.17 33.93
C THR A 75 -9.97 10.84 34.03
N ARG A 76 -9.18 10.87 32.94
CA ARG A 76 -7.71 10.70 32.99
C ARG A 76 -6.96 11.55 31.96
N LEU A 77 -7.32 12.82 31.84
CA LEU A 77 -6.89 13.67 30.73
C LEU A 77 -5.53 14.34 30.93
N ASP A 78 -5.10 14.67 32.15
CA ASP A 78 -3.82 15.35 32.37
C ASP A 78 -2.62 14.44 32.06
N PHE A 79 -2.72 13.14 32.37
CA PHE A 79 -1.70 12.16 31.99
C PHE A 79 -1.66 11.97 30.47
N VAL A 80 -2.81 11.89 29.79
CA VAL A 80 -2.84 11.71 28.33
C VAL A 80 -2.37 12.98 27.62
N ALA A 81 -2.74 14.17 28.09
CA ALA A 81 -2.29 15.46 27.54
C ALA A 81 -0.79 15.67 27.74
N SER A 82 -0.27 15.41 28.96
CA SER A 82 1.18 15.50 29.24
C SER A 82 2.00 14.46 28.48
N GLN A 83 1.48 13.24 28.31
CA GLN A 83 2.09 12.24 27.42
C GLN A 83 2.02 12.68 25.97
N LEU A 84 0.91 13.26 25.50
CA LEU A 84 0.79 13.77 24.14
C LEU A 84 1.80 14.89 23.85
N ASP A 85 2.03 15.80 24.80
CA ASP A 85 3.03 16.86 24.69
C ASP A 85 4.47 16.30 24.73
N ALA A 86 4.74 15.30 25.57
CA ALA A 86 6.00 14.56 25.57
C ALA A 86 6.23 13.80 24.25
N PHE A 87 5.18 13.23 23.67
CA PHE A 87 5.18 12.63 22.34
C PHE A 87 5.33 13.67 21.23
N ARG A 88 4.98 14.94 21.46
CA ARG A 88 5.14 16.06 20.51
C ARG A 88 6.61 16.48 20.41
N GLN A 89 7.33 16.54 21.52
CA GLN A 89 8.78 16.81 21.53
C GLN A 89 9.61 15.63 21.02
N THR A 90 9.19 14.38 21.29
CA THR A 90 9.90 13.15 20.87
C THR A 90 9.43 12.64 19.50
N ARG A 91 8.48 13.33 18.86
CA ARG A 91 7.76 12.90 17.64
C ARG A 91 8.68 12.60 16.47
N LEU A 92 9.73 13.42 16.30
CA LEU A 92 10.69 13.26 15.22
C LEU A 92 11.52 11.98 15.42
N GLN A 93 12.01 11.70 16.63
CA GLN A 93 12.83 10.52 16.89
C GLN A 93 12.03 9.22 16.81
N VAL A 94 10.82 9.18 17.41
CA VAL A 94 9.95 7.97 17.36
C VAL A 94 9.41 7.73 15.95
N GLY A 95 9.05 8.79 15.21
CA GLY A 95 8.60 8.69 13.82
C GLY A 95 9.70 8.23 12.87
N VAL A 96 10.92 8.77 13.01
CA VAL A 96 12.07 8.37 12.18
C VAL A 96 12.49 6.93 12.50
N ALA A 97 12.62 6.56 13.78
CA ALA A 97 12.99 5.20 14.17
C ALA A 97 11.95 4.16 13.68
N GLY A 98 10.66 4.46 13.85
CA GLY A 98 9.58 3.61 13.34
C GLY A 98 9.59 3.49 11.82
N SER A 99 9.79 4.60 11.11
CA SER A 99 9.90 4.61 9.64
C SER A 99 11.12 3.79 9.17
N LEU A 100 12.27 3.94 9.82
CA LEU A 100 13.47 3.17 9.51
C LEU A 100 13.27 1.67 9.77
N ALA A 101 12.56 1.29 10.84
CA ALA A 101 12.22 -0.10 11.12
C ALA A 101 11.26 -0.69 10.07
N LEU A 102 10.26 0.09 9.62
CA LEU A 102 9.34 -0.31 8.55
C LEU A 102 10.05 -0.43 7.19
N ILE A 103 10.96 0.50 6.87
CA ILE A 103 11.83 0.41 5.69
C ILE A 103 12.68 -0.85 5.79
N TRP A 104 13.35 -1.08 6.92
CA TRP A 104 14.20 -2.25 7.11
C TRP A 104 13.45 -3.58 6.91
N SER A 105 12.23 -3.65 7.45
CA SER A 105 11.35 -4.82 7.38
C SER A 105 10.79 -5.04 5.97
N SER A 106 10.39 -3.97 5.28
CA SER A 106 9.87 -4.03 3.91
C SER A 106 10.95 -4.35 2.88
N LEU A 107 12.23 -4.00 3.10
CA LEU A 107 13.31 -4.39 2.17
C LEU A 107 13.54 -5.91 2.08
N GLY A 108 13.02 -6.71 3.02
CA GLY A 108 13.19 -8.16 3.03
C GLY A 108 12.71 -8.86 1.75
N VAL A 109 11.61 -8.40 1.14
CA VAL A 109 11.10 -8.99 -0.12
C VAL A 109 12.05 -8.82 -1.27
N PHE A 110 12.62 -7.63 -1.45
CA PHE A 110 13.45 -7.37 -2.61
C PHE A 110 14.79 -8.12 -2.50
N GLY A 111 15.24 -8.36 -1.27
CA GLY A 111 16.29 -9.33 -0.95
C GLY A 111 16.02 -10.70 -1.55
N ALA A 112 14.84 -11.25 -1.25
CA ALA A 112 14.39 -12.55 -1.73
C ALA A 112 14.12 -12.59 -3.25
N ILE A 113 13.46 -11.56 -3.80
CA ILE A 113 13.21 -11.43 -5.24
C ILE A 113 14.54 -11.46 -5.99
N THR A 114 15.48 -10.60 -5.64
CA THR A 114 16.73 -10.51 -6.41
C THR A 114 17.58 -11.77 -6.23
N SER A 115 17.56 -12.42 -5.06
CA SER A 115 18.27 -13.70 -4.88
C SER A 115 17.69 -14.79 -5.78
N ALA A 116 16.37 -14.95 -5.82
CA ALA A 116 15.72 -15.96 -6.66
C ALA A 116 15.84 -15.63 -8.16
N VAL A 117 15.82 -14.35 -8.52
CA VAL A 117 16.03 -13.88 -9.89
C VAL A 117 17.48 -14.10 -10.35
N ASN A 118 18.47 -13.86 -9.48
CA ASN A 118 19.87 -14.15 -9.77
C ASN A 118 20.13 -15.65 -9.91
N GLU A 119 19.47 -16.48 -9.10
CA GLU A 119 19.54 -17.94 -9.20
C GLU A 119 18.92 -18.43 -10.53
N ALA A 120 17.74 -17.93 -10.89
CA ALA A 120 17.08 -18.27 -12.16
C ALA A 120 17.91 -17.88 -13.40
N TRP A 121 18.79 -16.90 -13.27
CA TRP A 121 19.74 -16.49 -14.32
C TRP A 121 21.15 -17.08 -14.16
N GLY A 122 21.37 -18.01 -13.22
CA GLY A 122 22.64 -18.72 -13.05
C GLY A 122 23.80 -17.81 -12.61
N VAL A 123 23.53 -16.78 -11.81
CA VAL A 123 24.56 -15.84 -11.35
C VAL A 123 25.13 -16.31 -10.00
N GLU A 124 26.16 -17.17 -10.00
CA GLU A 124 26.82 -17.63 -8.75
C GLU A 124 27.56 -16.53 -7.97
N LYS A 125 27.90 -15.39 -8.60
CA LYS A 125 28.65 -14.34 -7.91
C LYS A 125 27.72 -13.45 -7.09
N GLN A 126 27.71 -13.69 -5.78
CA GLN A 126 27.18 -12.76 -4.78
C GLN A 126 27.80 -11.37 -5.00
N ARG A 127 27.06 -10.47 -5.68
CA ARG A 127 27.38 -9.05 -5.70
C ARG A 127 27.36 -8.54 -4.26
N SER A 128 28.27 -7.62 -3.95
CA SER A 128 28.45 -7.03 -2.61
C SER A 128 27.09 -6.79 -1.93
N PHE A 129 26.98 -7.23 -0.67
CA PHE A 129 25.77 -7.14 0.16
C PHE A 129 25.12 -5.74 0.11
N LEU A 130 25.96 -4.70 0.05
CA LEU A 130 25.53 -3.30 -0.05
C LEU A 130 24.81 -3.00 -1.37
N ARG A 131 25.32 -3.52 -2.50
CA ARG A 131 24.71 -3.30 -3.83
C ARG A 131 23.34 -3.96 -3.93
N HIS A 132 23.18 -5.15 -3.34
CA HIS A 132 21.90 -5.84 -3.26
C HIS A 132 20.88 -5.05 -2.41
N ARG A 133 21.31 -4.53 -1.26
CA ARG A 133 20.47 -3.67 -0.40
C ARG A 133 20.06 -2.37 -1.09
N MET A 134 20.94 -1.76 -1.89
CA MET A 134 20.62 -0.55 -2.67
C MET A 134 19.58 -0.82 -3.76
N VAL A 135 19.72 -1.92 -4.52
CA VAL A 135 18.71 -2.30 -5.54
C VAL A 135 17.37 -2.56 -4.88
N SER A 136 17.37 -3.26 -3.74
CA SER A 136 16.18 -3.52 -2.94
C SER A 136 15.47 -2.24 -2.48
N PHE A 137 16.24 -1.26 -2.01
CA PHE A 137 15.71 0.05 -1.65
C PHE A 137 15.13 0.79 -2.87
N LEU A 138 15.80 0.74 -4.02
CA LEU A 138 15.35 1.42 -5.23
C LEU A 138 14.02 0.83 -5.75
N MET A 139 13.87 -0.51 -5.67
CA MET A 139 12.62 -1.19 -6.00
C MET A 139 11.49 -0.83 -5.02
N LEU A 140 11.79 -0.71 -3.72
CA LEU A 140 10.82 -0.22 -2.72
C LEU A 140 10.32 1.18 -3.10
N VAL A 141 11.23 2.11 -3.41
CA VAL A 141 10.88 3.48 -3.80
C VAL A 141 10.05 3.50 -5.09
N ALA A 142 10.43 2.72 -6.09
CA ALA A 142 9.70 2.62 -7.36
C ALA A 142 8.27 2.06 -7.15
N ALA A 143 8.13 0.98 -6.37
CA ALA A 143 6.83 0.41 -6.04
C ALA A 143 5.95 1.42 -5.27
N GLY A 144 6.55 2.15 -4.32
CA GLY A 144 5.87 3.20 -3.57
C GLY A 144 5.37 4.31 -4.49
N LEU A 145 6.21 4.75 -5.43
CA LEU A 145 5.84 5.77 -6.40
C LEU A 145 4.68 5.33 -7.30
N VAL A 146 4.73 4.11 -7.84
CA VAL A 146 3.65 3.55 -8.66
C VAL A 146 2.33 3.49 -7.88
N MET A 147 2.38 3.07 -6.62
CA MET A 147 1.20 3.01 -5.76
C MET A 147 0.63 4.39 -5.48
N VAL A 148 1.47 5.39 -5.17
CA VAL A 148 1.04 6.78 -4.95
C VAL A 148 0.42 7.37 -6.22
N VAL A 149 1.04 7.16 -7.38
CA VAL A 149 0.48 7.59 -8.67
C VAL A 149 -0.87 6.93 -8.93
N GLY A 150 -1.00 5.63 -8.65
CA GLY A 150 -2.27 4.91 -8.75
C GLY A 150 -3.35 5.49 -7.84
N LEU A 151 -3.03 5.81 -6.58
CA LEU A 151 -3.95 6.43 -5.64
C LEU A 151 -4.39 7.83 -6.08
N ILE A 152 -3.46 8.64 -6.59
CA ILE A 152 -3.77 9.96 -7.15
C ILE A 152 -4.70 9.81 -8.35
N LEU A 153 -4.44 8.86 -9.24
CA LEU A 153 -5.27 8.63 -10.42
C LEU A 153 -6.70 8.21 -10.02
N VAL A 154 -6.83 7.25 -9.10
CA VAL A 154 -8.14 6.81 -8.59
C VAL A 154 -8.88 7.99 -7.94
N THR A 155 -8.19 8.79 -7.14
CA THR A 155 -8.78 9.96 -6.48
C THR A 155 -9.18 11.03 -7.49
N ALA A 156 -8.37 11.28 -8.52
CA ALA A 156 -8.67 12.23 -9.58
C ALA A 156 -9.90 11.82 -10.39
N ILE A 157 -10.05 10.52 -10.70
CA ILE A 157 -11.24 9.98 -11.37
C ILE A 157 -12.48 10.19 -10.51
N GLN A 158 -12.42 9.85 -9.22
CA GLN A 158 -13.54 10.02 -8.29
C GLN A 158 -13.97 11.49 -8.17
N VAL A 159 -13.02 12.42 -8.10
CA VAL A 159 -13.30 13.86 -8.07
C VAL A 159 -13.87 14.35 -9.40
N ALA A 160 -13.37 13.86 -10.54
CA ALA A 160 -13.89 14.20 -11.86
C ALA A 160 -15.35 13.75 -12.01
N GLU A 161 -15.69 12.54 -11.58
CA GLU A 161 -17.07 12.04 -11.57
C GLU A 161 -17.96 12.87 -10.63
N ALA A 162 -17.54 13.12 -9.39
CA ALA A 162 -18.30 13.91 -8.43
C ALA A 162 -18.54 15.35 -8.90
N SER A 163 -17.54 15.98 -9.53
CA SER A 163 -17.66 17.32 -10.10
C SER A 163 -18.56 17.37 -11.33
N TRP A 164 -18.54 16.33 -12.18
CA TRP A 164 -19.47 16.19 -13.30
C TRP A 164 -20.92 16.03 -12.82
N PHE A 165 -21.16 15.20 -11.80
CA PHE A 165 -22.47 15.10 -11.15
C PHE A 165 -22.93 16.43 -10.54
N GLY A 166 -22.03 17.15 -9.86
CA GLY A 166 -22.31 18.50 -9.33
C GLY A 166 -22.68 19.50 -10.43
N ALA A 167 -21.93 19.53 -11.54
CA ALA A 167 -22.20 20.38 -12.69
C ALA A 167 -23.52 20.01 -13.40
N MET A 168 -23.82 18.71 -13.49
CA MET A 168 -25.07 18.19 -14.06
C MET A 168 -26.29 18.57 -13.22
N LEU A 169 -26.19 18.48 -11.88
CA LEU A 169 -27.25 18.91 -10.96
C LEU A 169 -27.52 20.41 -11.05
N LEU A 170 -26.48 21.23 -11.21
CA LEU A 170 -26.62 22.68 -11.42
C LEU A 170 -27.30 23.02 -12.75
N ARG A 171 -27.06 22.21 -13.79
CA ARG A 171 -27.72 22.36 -15.10
C ARG A 171 -29.22 22.05 -15.05
N PHE A 172 -29.65 21.21 -14.11
CA PHE A 172 -31.05 20.92 -13.84
C PHE A 172 -31.58 21.76 -12.66
N ALA A 173 -31.46 23.09 -12.76
CA ALA A 173 -31.97 24.05 -11.78
C ALA A 173 -33.46 23.83 -11.40
N TRP A 174 -34.25 23.23 -12.29
CA TRP A 174 -35.66 22.86 -12.05
C TRP A 174 -35.87 21.84 -10.92
N LEU A 175 -34.86 21.03 -10.57
CA LEU A 175 -34.92 20.09 -9.44
C LEU A 175 -34.89 20.81 -8.07
N GLN A 176 -34.39 22.04 -8.01
CA GLN A 176 -34.42 22.86 -6.78
C GLN A 176 -35.80 23.48 -6.54
N ALA A 177 -36.61 23.63 -7.59
CA ALA A 177 -37.97 24.19 -7.53
C ALA A 177 -39.00 23.20 -6.94
N VAL A 178 -38.63 21.93 -6.75
CA VAL A 178 -39.50 20.88 -6.19
C VAL A 178 -39.29 20.71 -4.67
N ARG A 179 -38.53 21.60 -4.01
CA ARG A 179 -38.61 21.69 -2.54
C ARG A 179 -39.99 22.25 -2.16
N PRO A 180 -40.87 21.48 -1.48
CA PRO A 180 -42.16 21.99 -1.07
C PRO A 180 -41.93 23.17 -0.15
N SER A 181 -42.37 24.36 -0.56
CA SER A 181 -42.43 25.52 0.29
C SER A 181 -43.30 25.15 1.49
N ALA A 182 -42.67 24.92 2.64
CA ALA A 182 -43.36 24.73 3.91
C ALA A 182 -44.27 25.95 4.09
N THR A 183 -45.56 25.71 3.88
CA THR A 183 -46.64 26.67 3.94
C THR A 183 -46.57 27.42 5.25
N SER A 184 -46.36 28.73 5.19
CA SER A 184 -46.55 29.67 6.28
C SER A 184 -47.98 29.55 6.79
N ARG A 185 -48.15 28.91 7.96
CA ARG A 185 -49.42 28.84 8.67
C ARG A 185 -49.61 30.19 9.38
N PRO A 186 -50.62 31.01 9.04
CA PRO A 186 -50.85 32.25 9.76
C PRO A 186 -51.37 31.93 11.16
N SER A 187 -50.76 32.56 12.16
CA SER A 187 -51.22 32.57 13.54
C SER A 187 -52.51 33.37 13.66
N SER A 188 -53.60 32.69 14.03
CA SER A 188 -54.82 33.27 14.59
C SER A 188 -55.19 32.49 15.83
#